data_AF-A0A059LDN1-F1
#
_entry.id   AF-A0A059LDN1-F1
#
_cell.length_a   1.000
_cell.length_b   1.000
_cell.length_c   1.000
_cell.angle_alpha   90.00
_cell.angle_beta   90.00
_cell.angle_gamma   90.00
#
_symmetry.space_group_name_H-M   'P 1'
#
loop_
_entity.id
_entity.type
_entity.pdbx_description
1 polymer ?
#
loop_
_entity_poly.entity_id
_entity_poly.type
_entity_poly.pdbx_seq_one_letter_code
_entity_poly.pdbx_strand_id
1 'polypeptide(L)' 'MASGFGIFGGRGRCYPIWMDFSECMSKTDSPKECRDFREDYLECLHHRKE' A
#
# COMPACT_ATOMS: atom_id res chain seq x y z
N MET A 1 -12.69 -4.44 0.04
CA MET A 1 -12.53 -3.04 -0.41
C MET A 1 -11.04 -2.77 -0.52
N ALA A 2 -10.54 -2.54 -1.72
CA ALA A 2 -9.11 -2.45 -2.05
C ALA A 2 -8.54 -1.01 -1.93
N SER A 3 -9.29 -0.11 -1.32
CA SER A 3 -8.88 1.27 -1.08
C SER A 3 -8.53 1.36 0.40
N GLY A 4 -7.30 1.76 0.75
CA GLY A 4 -6.82 1.94 2.13
C GLY A 4 -7.56 2.97 2.99
N PHE A 5 -8.81 3.32 2.64
CA PHE A 5 -9.76 4.08 3.42
C PHE A 5 -10.92 3.16 3.77
N GLY A 6 -11.12 2.89 5.06
CA GLY A 6 -12.31 2.16 5.49
C GLY A 6 -13.57 2.92 5.06
N ILE A 7 -14.68 2.20 4.95
CA ILE A 7 -16.04 2.73 4.69
C ILE A 7 -16.44 3.92 5.60
N PHE A 8 -15.75 4.10 6.72
CA PHE A 8 -15.92 5.18 7.69
C PHE A 8 -14.93 6.35 7.54
N GLY A 9 -14.14 6.42 6.48
CA GLY A 9 -13.14 7.47 6.27
C GLY A 9 -11.93 7.41 7.21
N GLY A 10 -11.82 6.34 8.02
CA GLY A 10 -10.65 6.07 8.86
C GLY A 10 -9.48 5.50 8.05
N ARG A 11 -8.24 5.84 8.47
CA ARG A 11 -7.01 5.21 7.96
C ARG A 11 -7.18 3.69 8.01
N GLY A 12 -7.20 3.05 6.84
CA GLY A 12 -7.24 1.59 6.75
C GLY A 12 -5.99 0.98 7.38
N ARG A 13 -6.07 -0.29 7.80
CA ARG A 13 -4.94 -1.01 8.43
C ARG A 13 -3.64 -0.95 7.61
N CYS A 14 -3.76 -0.89 6.28
CA CYS A 14 -2.64 -0.85 5.34
C CYS A 14 -2.24 0.57 4.89
N TYR A 15 -2.83 1.62 5.47
CA TYR A 15 -2.48 3.01 5.20
C TYR A 15 -0.98 3.36 5.41
N PRO A 16 -0.29 2.88 6.47
CA PRO A 16 1.15 3.15 6.61
C PRO A 16 1.97 2.60 5.44
N ILE A 17 1.67 1.37 4.98
CA ILE A 17 2.35 0.73 3.84
C ILE A 17 2.15 1.53 2.55
N TRP A 18 0.95 2.09 2.36
CA TRP A 18 0.69 2.99 1.23
C TRP A 18 1.48 4.30 1.31
N MET A 19 1.68 4.85 2.52
CA MET A 19 2.57 6.02 2.67
C MET A 19 4.02 5.67 2.31
N ASP A 20 4.52 4.51 2.74
CA ASP A 20 5.87 4.05 2.36
C ASP A 20 6.00 3.87 0.85
N PHE A 21 5.00 3.29 0.19
CA PHE A 21 4.95 3.20 -1.27
C PHE A 21 4.96 4.57 -1.95
N SER A 22 4.15 5.51 -1.45
CA SER A 22 4.08 6.87 -1.99
C SER A 22 5.37 7.65 -1.76
N GLU A 23 6.03 7.46 -0.62
CA GLU A 23 7.32 8.06 -0.32
C GLU A 23 8.41 7.47 -1.23
N CYS A 24 8.41 6.14 -1.40
CA CYS A 24 9.32 5.47 -2.32
C CYS A 24 9.16 6.02 -3.75
N MET A 25 7.93 6.07 -4.27
CA MET A 25 7.61 6.63 -5.60
C MET A 25 7.98 8.12 -5.73
N SER A 26 8.03 8.86 -4.62
CA SER A 26 8.46 10.27 -4.64
C SER A 26 9.98 10.42 -4.60
N LYS A 27 10.70 9.42 -4.08
CA LYS A 27 12.16 9.40 -3.97
C LYS A 27 12.85 8.76 -5.19
N THR A 28 12.16 7.89 -5.91
CA THR A 28 12.70 7.20 -7.09
C THR A 28 11.83 7.43 -8.33
N ASP A 29 12.47 7.63 -9.48
CA ASP A 29 11.79 7.72 -10.77
C ASP A 29 11.46 6.32 -11.34
N SER A 30 12.04 5.27 -10.74
CA SER A 30 11.90 3.89 -11.19
C SER A 30 10.82 3.14 -10.39
N PRO A 31 9.62 2.91 -10.94
CA PRO A 31 8.54 2.21 -10.24
C PRO A 31 8.86 0.73 -9.94
N LYS A 32 9.95 0.21 -10.52
CA LYS A 32 10.45 -1.14 -10.25
C LYS A 32 11.05 -1.28 -8.85
N GLU A 33 11.66 -0.20 -8.32
CA GLU A 33 12.27 -0.19 -6.99
C GLU A 33 11.19 -0.22 -5.89
N CYS A 34 10.03 0.40 -6.14
CA CYS A 34 8.90 0.42 -5.20
C CYS A 34 7.93 -0.74 -5.38
N ARG A 35 8.30 -1.75 -6.18
CA ARG A 35 7.46 -2.91 -6.46
C ARG A 35 7.20 -3.73 -5.20
N ASP A 36 8.19 -3.88 -4.32
CA ASP A 36 8.06 -4.57 -3.04
C ASP A 36 6.95 -3.95 -2.17
N PHE A 37 6.99 -2.62 -1.95
CA PHE A 37 5.96 -1.90 -1.20
C PHE A 37 4.57 -2.02 -1.80
N ARG A 38 4.48 -2.09 -3.14
CA ARG A 38 3.21 -2.34 -3.84
C ARG A 38 2.69 -3.74 -3.59
N GLU A 39 3.56 -4.75 -3.64
CA GLU A 39 3.17 -6.15 -3.35
C GLU A 39 2.76 -6.32 -1.88
N ASP A 40 3.43 -5.66 -0.95
CA ASP A 40 3.11 -5.64 0.48
C ASP A 40 1.76 -4.95 0.76
N TYR A 41 1.51 -3.80 0.12
CA TYR A 41 0.22 -3.11 0.18
C TYR A 41 -0.92 -3.98 -0.36
N LEU A 42 -0.70 -4.69 -1.47
CA LEU A 42 -1.68 -5.61 -2.04
C LEU A 42 -1.87 -6.85 -1.17
N GLU A 43 -0.81 -7.41 -0.55
CA GLU A 43 -0.92 -8.54 0.39
C GLU A 43 -1.80 -8.14 1.58
N CYS A 44 -1.52 -6.98 2.17
CA CYS A 44 -2.27 -6.44 3.30
C CYS A 44 -3.73 -6.12 2.94
N LEU A 45 -4.03 -5.72 1.70
CA LEU A 45 -5.40 -5.47 1.24
C LEU A 45 -6.19 -6.75 0.94
N HIS A 46 -5.53 -7.72 0.31
CA HIS A 46 -6.19 -8.91 -0.21
C HIS A 46 -6.15 -10.10 0.75
N HIS A 47 -5.39 -10.03 1.86
CA HIS A 47 -5.27 -11.09 2.85
C HIS A 47 -5.11 -12.46 2.16
N ARG A 48 -4.21 -12.56 1.18
CA ARG A 48 -4.10 -13.77 0.33
C ARG A 48 -3.39 -14.95 1.02
N LYS A 49 -3.40 -14.96 2.36
CA LYS A 49 -2.98 -16.04 3.25
C LYS A 49 -4.12 -16.30 4.24
N GLU A 50 -5.15 -16.96 3.74
CA GLU A 50 -5.98 -17.85 4.56
C GLU A 50 -5.58 -19.28 4.19
#